data_AF-A0A6V7M515-F1
#
_entry.id   AF-A0A6V7M515-F1
#
_cell.length_a   1.000
_cell.length_b   1.000
_cell.length_c   1.000
_cell.angle_alpha   90.00
_cell.angle_beta   90.00
_cell.angle_gamma   90.00
#
_symmetry.space_group_name_H-M   'P 1'
#
loop_
_entity.id
_entity.type
_entity.pdbx_description
1 polymer ?
#
loop_
_entity_poly.entity_id
_entity_poly.type
_entity_poly.pdbx_seq_one_letter_code
_entity_poly.pdbx_strand_id
1 'polypeptide(L)'
;QGGRRSSTSRQHVSSTTVMTSSEGAATAQPTGTEPVSAPALKCTLCQGRLEDTHFVQCPSVPHHKFCFPCSRDSIRRQGAGSE
;
A
#
# COMPACT_ATOMS: atom_id res chain seq x y z
N GLN A 1 -25.14 -32.57 -34.86
CA GLN A 1 -25.25 -31.10 -34.99
C GLN A 1 -25.41 -30.51 -33.58
N GLY A 2 -24.61 -29.50 -33.24
CA GLY A 2 -24.71 -28.66 -32.03
C GLY A 2 -24.32 -29.35 -30.71
N GLY A 3 -23.45 -28.86 -29.84
CA GLY A 3 -22.82 -27.55 -29.74
C GLY A 3 -22.84 -27.07 -28.28
N ARG A 4 -21.64 -26.86 -27.72
CA ARG A 4 -21.29 -25.80 -26.74
C ARG A 4 -21.63 -26.01 -25.25
N ARG A 5 -20.63 -26.56 -24.53
CA ARG A 5 -19.90 -25.97 -23.38
C ARG A 5 -20.74 -25.15 -22.37
N SER A 6 -20.99 -25.73 -21.20
CA SER A 6 -21.29 -24.98 -19.98
C SER A 6 -20.20 -25.25 -18.94
N SER A 7 -19.00 -24.73 -19.21
CA SER A 7 -18.02 -24.46 -18.16
C SER A 7 -18.46 -23.16 -17.50
N THR A 8 -18.97 -23.20 -16.27
CA THR A 8 -18.77 -22.06 -15.38
C THR A 8 -18.28 -22.57 -14.05
N SER A 9 -16.98 -22.36 -13.88
CA SER A 9 -16.19 -22.72 -12.73
C SER A 9 -16.53 -21.76 -11.59
N ARG A 10 -16.88 -22.34 -10.44
CA ARG A 10 -16.80 -21.81 -9.07
C ARG A 10 -16.25 -20.38 -8.95
N GLN A 11 -17.14 -19.40 -8.79
CA GLN A 11 -16.74 -18.10 -8.24
C GLN A 11 -16.79 -18.19 -6.71
N HIS A 12 -15.66 -18.61 -6.15
CA HIS A 12 -15.36 -18.41 -4.75
C HIS A 12 -14.97 -16.95 -4.58
N VAL A 13 -15.77 -16.17 -3.86
CA VAL A 13 -15.32 -14.86 -3.39
C VAL A 13 -14.39 -15.11 -2.21
N SER A 14 -13.08 -15.17 -2.47
CA SER A 14 -12.07 -15.21 -1.41
C SER A 14 -12.12 -13.89 -0.66
N SER A 15 -12.61 -13.95 0.58
CA SER A 15 -12.51 -12.85 1.53
C SER A 15 -11.06 -12.41 1.65
N THR A 16 -10.76 -11.17 1.25
CA THR A 16 -9.49 -10.53 1.52
C THR A 16 -9.44 -10.18 3.01
N THR A 17 -8.97 -11.13 3.82
CA THR A 17 -8.64 -10.88 5.22
C THR A 17 -7.46 -9.92 5.26
N VAL A 18 -7.67 -8.74 5.83
CA VAL A 18 -6.62 -7.76 6.11
C VAL A 18 -5.70 -8.33 7.20
N MET A 19 -4.53 -8.82 6.81
CA MET A 19 -3.47 -9.17 7.76
C MET A 19 -2.77 -7.88 8.17
N THR A 20 -3.17 -7.34 9.32
CA THR A 20 -2.25 -6.50 10.12
C THR A 20 -1.23 -7.46 10.73
N SER A 21 0.05 -7.28 10.43
CA SER A 21 1.12 -8.02 11.07
C SER A 21 2.20 -7.05 11.50
N SER A 22 2.46 -7.16 12.78
CA SER A 22 3.31 -6.40 13.67
C SER A 22 4.80 -6.59 13.39
N GLU A 23 5.52 -5.48 13.54
CA GLU A 23 6.87 -5.32 14.11
C GLU A 23 8.05 -6.08 13.47
N GLY A 24 9.05 -5.31 13.02
CA GLY A 24 10.37 -5.84 12.65
C GLY A 24 11.35 -4.74 12.25
N ALA A 25 12.33 -4.49 13.12
CA ALA A 25 13.33 -3.41 13.11
C ALA A 25 14.24 -3.29 11.87
N ALA A 26 14.67 -2.06 11.56
CA ALA A 26 16.01 -1.80 11.01
C ALA A 26 16.48 -0.36 11.24
N THR A 27 17.64 -0.28 11.90
CA THR A 27 18.47 0.84 12.32
C THR A 27 18.97 1.73 11.16
N ALA A 28 18.97 3.06 11.34
CA ALA A 28 20.05 3.96 10.88
C ALA A 28 19.89 5.37 11.49
N GLN A 29 20.88 5.80 12.28
CA GLN A 29 21.07 7.19 12.73
C GLN A 29 21.42 8.11 11.54
N PRO A 30 21.16 9.43 11.66
CA PRO A 30 22.26 10.32 12.04
C PRO A 30 21.90 11.35 13.12
N THR A 31 22.95 11.66 13.89
CA THR A 31 23.18 12.77 14.82
C THR A 31 22.44 14.08 14.53
N GLY A 32 21.80 14.64 15.56
CA GLY A 32 21.31 16.03 15.59
C GLY A 32 20.41 16.27 16.79
N THR A 33 20.90 17.01 17.77
CA THR A 33 20.15 17.62 18.87
C THR A 33 18.93 18.37 18.35
N GLU A 34 17.71 17.93 18.69
CA GLU A 34 16.42 18.64 18.67
C GLU A 34 15.34 17.65 19.19
N PRO A 35 14.18 18.10 19.73
CA PRO A 35 13.25 17.22 20.46
C PRO A 35 12.93 15.97 19.65
N VAL A 36 13.13 14.80 20.28
CA VAL A 36 12.98 13.43 19.75
C VAL A 36 11.55 13.22 19.25
N SER A 37 11.23 13.83 18.11
CA SER A 37 10.11 13.50 17.28
C SER A 37 10.57 12.34 16.44
N ALA A 38 9.95 11.17 16.61
CA ALA A 38 10.16 10.02 15.74
C ALA A 38 10.26 10.48 14.27
N PRO A 39 11.20 9.94 13.48
CA PRO A 39 11.44 10.38 12.12
C PRO A 39 10.11 10.34 11.35
N ALA A 40 9.62 11.53 11.00
CA ALA A 40 8.33 11.67 10.38
C ALA A 40 8.35 10.95 9.03
N LEU A 41 7.56 9.88 8.92
CA LEU A 41 7.34 9.22 7.64
C LEU A 41 6.70 10.24 6.69
N LYS A 42 7.13 10.27 5.43
CA LYS A 42 6.63 11.24 4.44
C LYS A 42 6.23 10.56 3.15
N CYS A 43 5.18 11.09 2.54
CA CYS A 43 4.70 10.63 1.25
C CYS A 43 5.74 10.93 0.18
N THR A 44 6.13 9.96 -0.64
CA THR A 44 7.10 10.21 -1.72
C THR A 44 6.54 11.08 -2.84
N LEU A 45 5.21 11.13 -2.99
CA LEU A 45 4.52 11.89 -4.04
C LEU A 45 4.29 13.36 -3.66
N CYS A 46 3.70 13.61 -2.48
CA CYS A 46 3.35 14.98 -2.05
C CYS A 46 4.26 15.54 -0.95
N GLN A 47 5.22 14.75 -0.45
CA GLN A 47 6.09 15.10 0.69
C GLN A 47 5.34 15.45 1.99
N GLY A 48 4.03 15.23 2.03
CA GLY A 48 3.21 15.42 3.23
C GLY A 48 3.58 14.44 4.33
N ARG A 49 3.45 14.88 5.58
CA ARG A 49 3.65 14.06 6.78
C ARG A 49 2.67 12.89 6.78
N LEU A 50 3.18 11.69 6.96
CA LEU A 50 2.41 10.47 7.20
C LEU A 50 2.34 10.27 8.70
N GLU A 51 1.17 9.90 9.18
CA GLU A 51 1.00 9.41 10.55
C GLU A 51 1.48 7.95 10.61
N ASP A 52 2.10 7.54 11.73
CA ASP A 52 2.84 6.27 11.88
C ASP A 52 2.06 5.00 11.50
N THR A 53 0.74 5.05 11.42
CA THR A 53 -0.13 3.93 11.01
C THR A 53 -0.94 4.20 9.73
N HIS A 54 -0.87 5.40 9.15
CA HIS A 54 -1.73 5.85 8.04
C HIS A 54 -0.95 6.03 6.73
N PHE A 55 -0.33 4.96 6.26
CA PHE A 55 0.35 4.98 4.98
C PHE A 55 0.26 3.65 4.24
N VAL A 56 0.39 3.72 2.92
CA VAL A 56 0.54 2.55 2.05
C VAL A 56 2.01 2.45 1.68
N GLN A 57 2.62 1.30 1.98
CA GLN A 57 3.98 0.99 1.56
C GLN A 57 3.96 0.23 0.22
N CYS A 58 4.88 0.57 -0.69
CA CYS A 58 5.03 -0.18 -1.92
C CYS A 58 5.50 -1.61 -1.63
N PRO A 59 4.85 -2.65 -2.20
CA PRO A 59 5.26 -4.04 -1.98
C PRO A 59 6.64 -4.36 -2.57
N SER A 60 7.02 -3.69 -3.68
CA SER A 60 8.29 -3.93 -4.36
C SER A 60 9.44 -3.06 -3.84
N VAL A 61 9.14 -1.93 -3.19
CA VAL A 61 10.16 -0.95 -2.74
C VAL A 61 9.83 -0.48 -1.32
N PRO A 62 10.52 -0.99 -0.28
CA PRO A 62 10.16 -0.71 1.12
C PRO A 62 10.35 0.77 1.52
N HIS A 63 11.14 1.50 0.73
CA HIS A 63 11.36 2.92 0.93
C HIS A 63 10.21 3.79 0.41
N HIS A 64 9.40 3.30 -0.51
CA HIS A 64 8.25 4.04 -1.03
C HIS A 64 7.08 3.95 -0.06
N LYS A 65 6.67 5.11 0.44
CA LYS A 65 5.52 5.28 1.34
C LYS A 65 4.62 6.37 0.76
N PHE A 66 3.31 6.12 0.76
CA PHE A 66 2.30 6.99 0.17
C PHE A 66 1.19 7.30 1.18
N CYS A 67 0.68 8.53 1.15
CA CYS A 67 -0.54 8.84 1.91
C CYS A 67 -1.76 8.25 1.20
N PHE A 68 -2.82 7.95 1.95
CA PHE A 68 -4.07 7.42 1.38
C PHE A 68 -4.63 8.26 0.21
N PRO A 69 -4.66 9.62 0.28
CA PRO A 69 -5.11 10.43 -0.84
C PRO A 69 -4.31 10.19 -2.13
N CYS A 70 -2.97 10.16 -2.05
CA CYS A 70 -2.11 9.94 -3.21
C CYS A 70 -2.17 8.49 -3.72
N SER A 71 -2.26 7.50 -2.82
CA SER A 71 -2.44 6.10 -3.20
C SER A 71 -3.78 5.90 -3.92
N ARG A 72 -4.86 6.50 -3.42
CA ARG A 72 -6.18 6.45 -4.04
C ARG A 72 -6.19 7.10 -5.42
N ASP A 73 -5.55 8.25 -5.58
CA ASP A 73 -5.44 8.93 -6.88
C ASP A 73 -4.68 8.05 -7.89
N SER A 74 -3.58 7.44 -7.45
CA SER A 74 -2.78 6.52 -8.27
C SER A 74 -3.59 5.31 -8.73
N ILE A 75 -4.36 4.68 -7.83
CA ILE A 75 -5.26 3.57 -8.17
C ILE A 75 -6.36 4.02 -9.13
N ARG A 76 -6.97 5.20 -8.93
CA ARG A 76 -8.02 5.70 -9.84
C ARG A 76 -7.51 5.94 -11.26
N ARG A 77 -6.28 6.45 -11.40
CA ARG A 77 -5.65 6.67 -12.70
C ARG A 77 -5.27 5.37 -13.40
N GLN A 78 -4.86 4.35 -12.64
CA GLN A 78 -4.48 3.04 -13.18
C GLN A 78 -5.69 2.13 -13.43
N GLY A 79 -6.69 2.18 -12.54
CA GLY A 79 -7.95 1.43 -12.60
C GLY A 79 -8.92 1.88 -13.69
N ALA A 80 -8.53 2.87 -14.50
CA ALA A 80 -9.20 3.15 -15.77
C ALA A 80 -8.84 2.14 -16.89
N GLY A 81 -8.06 1.09 -16.59
CA GLY A 81 -7.65 0.11 -17.61
C GLY A 81 -7.13 -1.23 -17.09
N SER A 82 -7.74 -1.81 -16.06
CA SER A 82 -7.41 -3.18 -15.61
C SER A 82 -8.61 -3.88 -14.99
N GLU A 83 -9.65 -4.07 -15.81
CA GLU A 83 -10.58 -5.21 -15.88
C GLU A 83 -11.69 -4.89 -16.88
#